data_AF-A0A959Y6S9-F1
#
_entry.id   AF-A0A959Y6S9-F1
#
_cell.length_a   1.000
_cell.length_b   1.000
_cell.length_c   1.000
_cell.angle_alpha   90.00
_cell.angle_beta   90.00
_cell.angle_gamma   90.00
#
_symmetry.space_group_name_H-M   'P 1'
#
loop_
_entity.id
_entity.type
_entity.pdbx_description
1 polymer ?
#
loop_
_entity_poly.entity_id
_entity_poly.type
_entity_poly.pdbx_seq_one_letter_code
_entity_poly.pdbx_strand_id
1 'polypeptide(L)'
;SQLHQLRGRVGRGAEQSFCILMTGDKLGEDARTRLSTMVDTNDGFRIAEVDLRLRGPGDLMGTQQSGIPELHLADLVEDADLLQQARAAAQRLLDADPELRDPKHAPIAGTLAEQLRERAVWGRIS
;
A
#
# COMPACT_ATOMS: atom_id res chain seq x y z
N SER A 1 4.52 -9.87 2.57
CA SER A 1 5.52 -10.88 2.96
C SER A 1 5.12 -12.32 2.63
N GLN A 2 5.91 -13.02 1.79
CA GLN A 2 5.79 -14.45 1.46
C GLN A 2 5.93 -15.36 2.70
N LEU A 3 6.71 -14.95 3.71
CA LEU A 3 6.92 -15.70 4.95
C LEU A 3 5.64 -15.82 5.78
N HIS A 4 4.83 -14.75 5.84
CA HIS A 4 3.54 -14.77 6.53
C HIS A 4 2.58 -15.80 5.92
N GLN A 5 2.54 -15.88 4.59
CA GLN A 5 1.72 -16.87 3.89
C GLN A 5 2.19 -18.30 4.16
N LEU A 6 3.51 -18.53 4.25
CA LEU A 6 4.07 -19.84 4.59
C LEU A 6 3.73 -20.26 6.02
N ARG A 7 3.82 -19.34 7.00
CA ARG A 7 3.40 -19.60 8.39
C ARG A 7 1.91 -20.00 8.47
N GLY A 8 1.03 -19.31 7.75
CA GLY A 8 -0.41 -19.59 7.72
C GLY A 8 -0.82 -20.91 7.04
N ARG A 9 0.15 -21.67 6.50
CA ARG A 9 -0.06 -23.02 5.99
C ARG A 9 0.22 -24.10 7.06
N VAL A 10 0.79 -23.74 8.21
CA VAL A 10 1.09 -24.63 9.34
C VAL A 10 0.00 -24.50 10.42
N GLY A 11 -0.34 -25.60 11.11
CA GLY A 11 -1.27 -25.53 12.26
C GLY A 11 -2.76 -25.54 11.92
N ARG A 12 -3.19 -26.22 10.85
CA ARG A 12 -4.61 -26.38 10.49
C ARG A 12 -5.33 -27.53 11.20
N GLY A 13 -4.61 -28.32 11.99
CA GLY A 13 -5.16 -29.41 12.81
C GLY A 13 -5.43 -28.98 14.25
N ALA A 14 -5.97 -29.90 15.05
CA ALA A 14 -6.19 -29.68 16.49
C ALA A 14 -4.90 -29.72 17.32
N GLU A 15 -3.81 -30.26 16.74
CA GLU A 15 -2.53 -30.45 17.41
C GLU A 15 -1.63 -29.21 17.32
N GLN A 16 -0.87 -28.96 18.38
CA GLN A 16 0.10 -27.88 18.43
C GLN A 16 1.15 -28.05 17.32
N SER A 17 1.35 -26.99 16.54
CA SER A 17 2.32 -26.97 15.44
C SER A 17 3.35 -25.89 15.66
N PHE A 18 4.57 -26.10 15.13
CA PHE A 18 5.69 -25.18 15.27
C PHE A 18 6.15 -24.70 13.90
N CYS A 19 6.51 -23.43 13.79
CA CYS A 19 7.15 -22.84 12.62
C CYS A 19 8.55 -22.37 13.04
N ILE A 20 9.58 -23.07 12.58
CA ILE A 20 10.98 -22.76 12.90
C ILE A 20 11.56 -21.95 11.75
N LEU A 21 12.07 -20.76 12.06
CA LEU A 21 12.71 -19.87 11.10
C LEU A 21 14.23 -20.04 11.21
N MET A 22 14.85 -20.57 10.17
CA MET A 22 16.31 -20.74 10.10
C MET A 22 16.95 -19.59 9.33
N THR A 23 18.03 -19.04 9.89
CA THR A 23 18.77 -17.93 9.29
C THR A 23 20.26 -18.24 9.17
N GLY A 24 20.92 -17.69 8.16
CA GLY A 24 22.38 -17.70 8.08
C GLY A 24 23.03 -16.64 8.98
N ASP A 25 24.36 -16.71 9.15
CA ASP A 25 25.12 -15.88 10.11
C ASP A 25 25.16 -14.38 9.74
N LYS A 26 24.97 -14.05 8.46
CA LYS A 26 24.96 -12.67 7.97
C LYS A 26 23.55 -12.25 7.60
N LEU A 27 22.83 -11.69 8.57
CA LEU A 27 21.56 -11.03 8.33
C LEU A 27 21.75 -9.51 8.21
N GLY A 28 21.14 -8.92 7.18
CA GLY A 28 20.93 -7.48 7.14
C GLY A 28 19.91 -7.04 8.20
N GLU A 29 19.99 -5.78 8.62
CA GLU A 29 19.09 -5.19 9.63
C GLU A 29 17.60 -5.33 9.25
N ASP A 30 17.25 -5.14 7.98
CA ASP A 30 15.86 -5.30 7.51
C ASP A 30 15.37 -6.75 7.63
N ALA A 31 16.23 -7.71 7.30
CA ALA A 31 15.92 -9.13 7.43
C ALA A 31 15.72 -9.51 8.90
N ARG A 32 16.52 -8.92 9.81
CA ARG A 32 16.41 -9.15 11.25
C ARG A 32 15.10 -8.59 11.78
N THR A 33 14.76 -7.35 11.41
CA THR A 33 13.50 -6.71 11.80
C THR A 33 12.28 -7.47 11.29
N ARG A 34 12.32 -7.95 10.04
CA ARG A 34 11.24 -8.74 9.44
C ARG A 34 11.04 -10.08 10.16
N LEU A 35 12.12 -10.76 10.54
CA LEU A 35 12.04 -12.01 11.28
C LEU A 35 11.61 -11.82 12.73
N SER A 36 12.10 -10.78 13.42
CA SER A 36 11.63 -10.44 14.77
C SER A 36 10.12 -10.24 14.76
N THR A 37 9.61 -9.42 13.83
CA THR A 37 8.17 -9.16 13.71
C THR A 37 7.35 -10.43 13.47
N MET A 38 7.90 -11.40 12.72
CA MET A 38 7.24 -12.69 12.47
C MET A 38 7.15 -13.58 13.72
N VAL A 39 8.07 -13.41 14.67
CA VAL A 39 8.09 -14.11 15.97
C VAL A 39 7.26 -13.37 17.01
N ASP A 40 7.33 -12.04 17.01
CA ASP A 40 6.71 -11.17 18.03
C ASP A 40 5.18 -11.11 17.92
N THR A 41 4.61 -11.34 16.74
CA THR A 41 3.17 -11.28 16.55
C THR A 41 2.62 -12.29 15.54
N ASN A 42 1.39 -12.73 15.78
CA ASN A 42 0.59 -13.53 14.85
C ASN A 42 -0.35 -12.69 13.98
N ASP A 43 -0.48 -11.39 14.26
CA ASP A 43 -1.34 -10.49 13.49
C ASP A 43 -0.76 -10.19 12.11
N GLY A 44 -1.45 -10.66 11.07
CA GLY A 44 -1.07 -10.47 9.68
C GLY A 44 -1.05 -9.01 9.24
N PHE A 45 -1.86 -8.14 9.85
CA PHE A 45 -1.87 -6.71 9.53
C PHE A 45 -0.60 -6.02 10.02
N ARG A 46 -0.22 -6.27 11.27
CA ARG A 46 1.01 -5.71 11.85
C ARG A 46 2.26 -6.20 11.12
N ILE A 47 2.29 -7.46 10.70
CA ILE A 47 3.37 -8.00 9.87
C ILE A 47 3.42 -7.30 8.50
N ALA A 48 2.26 -7.06 7.88
CA ALA A 48 2.18 -6.36 6.61
C ALA A 48 2.65 -4.90 6.71
N GLU A 49 2.30 -4.20 7.80
CA GLU A 49 2.72 -2.82 8.05
C GLU A 49 4.24 -2.69 8.20
N VAL A 50 4.86 -3.59 8.98
CA VAL A 50 6.32 -3.58 9.14
C VAL A 50 7.02 -3.98 7.83
N ASP A 51 6.51 -4.98 7.10
CA ASP A 51 7.06 -5.36 5.80
C ASP A 51 6.97 -4.21 4.80
N LEU A 52 5.89 -3.44 4.83
CA LEU A 52 5.70 -2.22 4.03
C LEU A 52 6.72 -1.14 4.41
N ARG A 53 6.89 -0.86 5.71
CA ARG A 53 7.85 0.13 6.18
C ARG A 53 9.29 -0.24 5.80
N LEU A 54 9.65 -1.52 5.92
CA LEU A 54 10.99 -2.02 5.57
C LEU A 54 11.28 -2.02 4.06
N ARG A 55 10.25 -2.25 3.24
CA ARG A 55 10.37 -2.23 1.78
C ARG A 55 10.42 -0.81 1.21
N GLY A 56 9.94 0.16 1.99
CA GLY A 56 9.67 1.50 1.51
C GLY A 56 8.48 1.52 0.54
N PRO A 57 7.93 2.71 0.27
CA PRO A 57 6.77 2.86 -0.60
C PRO A 57 7.03 2.48 -2.06
N GLY A 58 8.30 2.44 -2.49
CA GLY A 58 8.71 2.11 -3.86
C GLY A 58 8.58 0.64 -4.25
N ASP A 59 8.62 -0.30 -3.30
CA ASP A 59 8.54 -1.77 -3.58
C ASP A 59 7.14 -2.37 -3.31
N LEU A 60 6.15 -1.54 -2.91
CA LEU A 60 4.72 -1.93 -2.96
C LEU A 60 4.29 -2.33 -4.37
N MET A 61 4.90 -1.71 -5.37
CA MET A 61 4.64 -1.89 -6.78
C MET A 61 5.74 -2.78 -7.36
N GLY A 62 5.85 -4.01 -6.84
CA GLY A 62 6.85 -4.98 -7.28
C GLY A 62 7.00 -4.94 -8.80
N THR A 63 8.20 -4.58 -9.26
CA THR A 63 8.51 -4.12 -10.62
C THR A 63 7.84 -2.78 -10.98
N GLN A 64 8.66 -1.77 -11.32
CA GLN A 64 8.26 -0.55 -12.05
C GLN A 64 7.20 -0.89 -13.11
N GLN A 65 5.92 -0.83 -12.74
CA GLN A 65 4.83 -0.94 -13.68
C GLN A 65 4.68 0.44 -14.27
N SER A 66 5.25 0.60 -15.46
CA SER A 66 5.05 1.73 -16.35
C SER A 66 3.54 2.02 -16.43
N GLY A 67 3.05 3.04 -15.73
CA GLY A 67 1.63 3.43 -15.79
C GLY A 67 0.99 3.99 -14.52
N ILE A 68 1.67 4.00 -13.37
CA ILE A 68 1.19 4.77 -12.22
C ILE A 68 1.69 6.22 -12.38
N PRO A 69 0.85 7.26 -12.20
CA PRO A 69 1.31 8.64 -12.24
C PRO A 69 2.46 8.76 -11.24
N GLU A 70 3.60 9.26 -11.69
CA GLU A 70 4.69 9.59 -10.78
C GLU A 70 4.14 10.57 -9.74
N LEU A 71 3.92 10.08 -8.52
CA LEU A 71 3.84 10.95 -7.36
C LEU A 71 5.28 11.45 -7.16
N HIS A 72 5.70 12.41 -7.98
CA HIS A 72 7.08 12.93 -8.04
C HIS A 72 7.56 13.51 -6.70
N LEU A 73 6.71 13.58 -5.67
CA LEU A 73 7.01 14.30 -4.45
C LEU A 73 6.26 13.84 -3.19
N ALA A 74 5.72 12.61 -3.13
CA ALA A 74 5.03 12.15 -1.91
C ALA A 74 5.61 10.83 -1.41
N ASP A 75 6.28 10.88 -0.26
CA ASP A 75 6.63 9.68 0.48
C ASP A 75 5.34 9.17 1.14
N LEU A 76 4.75 8.09 0.62
CA LEU A 76 3.51 7.51 1.14
C LEU A 76 3.57 7.18 2.65
N VAL A 77 4.77 7.09 3.24
CA VAL A 77 4.98 6.86 4.67
C VAL A 77 5.05 8.17 5.45
N GLU A 78 5.72 9.21 4.95
CA GLU A 78 5.78 10.52 5.62
C GLU A 78 4.49 11.34 5.43
N ASP A 79 3.86 11.22 4.27
CA ASP A 79 2.64 11.95 3.88
C ASP A 79 1.36 11.17 4.15
N ALA A 80 1.42 10.09 4.93
CA ALA A 80 0.27 9.25 5.25
C ALA A 80 -0.89 10.08 5.84
N ASP A 81 -0.59 11.02 6.73
CA ASP A 81 -1.57 11.92 7.33
C ASP A 81 -2.17 12.89 6.31
N LEU A 82 -1.34 13.41 5.40
CA LEU A 82 -1.81 14.29 4.31
C LEU A 82 -2.75 13.53 3.37
N LEU A 83 -2.42 12.27 3.05
CA LEU A 83 -3.25 11.40 2.23
C LEU A 83 -4.59 11.06 2.91
N GLN A 84 -4.59 10.83 4.23
CA GLN A 84 -5.83 10.63 4.98
C GLN A 84 -6.71 11.90 4.96
N GLN A 85 -6.10 13.07 5.14
CA GLN A 85 -6.82 14.35 5.08
C GLN A 85 -7.39 14.62 3.69
N ALA A 86 -6.61 14.39 2.63
CA ALA A 86 -7.03 14.53 1.25
C ALA A 86 -8.21 13.58 0.94
N ARG A 87 -8.13 12.31 1.37
CA ARG A 87 -9.21 11.33 1.21
C ARG A 87 -10.48 11.76 1.95
N ALA A 88 -10.36 12.24 3.18
CA ALA A 88 -11.50 12.73 3.96
C ALA A 88 -12.14 13.97 3.33
N ALA A 89 -11.35 14.87 2.74
CA ALA A 89 -11.85 16.04 2.01
C ALA A 89 -12.59 15.64 0.73
N ALA A 90 -12.01 14.71 -0.04
CA ALA A 90 -12.66 14.17 -1.24
C ALA A 90 -13.98 13.48 -0.91
N GLN A 91 -14.04 12.67 0.16
CA GLN A 91 -15.28 12.02 0.59
C GLN A 91 -16.36 13.04 0.96
N ARG A 92 -16.01 14.06 1.77
CA ARG A 92 -16.96 15.12 2.14
C ARG A 92 -17.52 15.87 0.93
N LEU A 93 -16.67 16.09 -0.08
CA LEU A 93 -17.07 16.74 -1.32
C LEU A 93 -18.00 15.84 -2.15
N LEU A 94 -17.73 14.54 -2.23
CA LEU A 94 -18.61 13.57 -2.89
C LEU A 94 -19.94 13.39 -2.16
N ASP A 95 -19.95 13.45 -0.83
CA ASP A 95 -21.19 13.36 -0.04
C ASP A 95 -22.09 14.60 -0.27
N ALA A 96 -21.49 15.77 -0.49
CA ALA A 96 -22.20 17.03 -0.71
C ALA A 96 -22.58 17.28 -2.17
N ASP A 97 -21.72 16.87 -3.11
CA ASP A 97 -21.90 17.08 -4.55
C ASP A 97 -21.31 15.90 -5.33
N PRO A 98 -22.01 14.75 -5.37
CA PRO A 98 -21.51 13.51 -5.98
C PRO A 98 -21.20 13.66 -7.47
N GLU A 99 -21.90 14.58 -8.14
CA GLU A 99 -21.81 14.79 -9.59
C GLU A 99 -20.97 16.02 -9.96
N LEU A 100 -20.35 16.69 -8.97
CA LEU A 100 -19.54 17.90 -9.13
C LEU A 100 -20.25 19.01 -9.94
N ARG A 101 -21.57 19.17 -9.71
CA ARG A 101 -22.41 20.12 -10.45
C ARG A 101 -22.41 21.52 -9.85
N ASP A 102 -21.93 21.67 -8.62
CA ASP A 102 -21.82 22.97 -7.99
C ASP A 102 -20.73 23.82 -8.70
N PRO A 103 -21.04 25.06 -9.12
CA PRO A 103 -20.07 25.96 -9.73
C PRO A 103 -18.77 26.12 -8.93
N LYS A 104 -18.83 25.99 -7.59
CA LYS A 104 -17.64 26.08 -6.73
C LYS A 104 -16.65 24.92 -6.93
N HIS A 105 -17.11 23.79 -7.47
CA HIS A 105 -16.30 22.60 -7.75
C HIS A 105 -15.87 22.48 -9.22
N ALA A 106 -16.23 23.45 -10.06
CA ALA A 106 -15.87 23.45 -11.49
C ALA A 106 -14.37 23.25 -11.77
N PRO A 107 -13.42 23.84 -10.99
CA PRO A 107 -11.99 23.58 -11.19
C PRO A 107 -11.61 22.12 -10.95
N ILE A 108 -12.19 21.49 -9.90
CA ILE A 108 -11.94 20.09 -9.55
C ILE A 108 -12.48 19.16 -10.65
N ALA A 109 -13.69 19.43 -11.13
CA ALA A 109 -14.28 18.69 -12.23
C ALA A 109 -13.45 18.79 -13.52
N GLY A 110 -12.91 19.99 -13.82
CA GLY A 110 -12.03 20.24 -14.95
C GLY A 110 -10.76 19.40 -14.89
N THR A 111 -10.02 19.47 -13.78
CA THR A 111 -8.79 18.70 -13.58
C THR A 111 -9.05 17.19 -13.63
N LEU A 112 -10.14 16.71 -13.03
CA LEU A 112 -10.52 15.29 -13.08
C LEU A 112 -10.80 14.83 -14.52
N ALA A 113 -11.49 15.65 -15.32
CA ALA A 113 -11.79 15.34 -16.71
C ALA A 113 -10.54 15.29 -17.61
N GLU A 114 -9.53 16.10 -17.32
CA GLU A 114 -8.22 16.06 -17.99
C GLU A 114 -7.44 14.79 -17.63
N GLN A 115 -7.34 14.47 -16.34
CA GLN A 115 -6.64 13.27 -15.87
C GLN A 115 -7.28 11.96 -16.37
N LEU A 116 -8.61 11.89 -16.42
CA LEU A 116 -9.32 10.73 -16.97
C LEU A 116 -9.10 10.57 -18.47
N ARG A 117 -8.99 11.69 -19.21
CA ARG A 117 -8.64 11.66 -20.64
C ARG A 117 -7.24 11.11 -20.86
N GLU A 118 -6.26 11.59 -20.09
CA GLU A 118 -4.88 11.09 -20.18
C GLU A 118 -4.81 9.58 -19.86
N ARG A 119 -5.42 9.14 -18.76
CA ARG A 119 -5.48 7.70 -18.43
C ARG A 119 -6.15 6.84 -19.50
N ALA A 120 -7.24 7.32 -20.09
CA ALA A 120 -7.93 6.61 -21.16
C ALA A 120 -7.09 6.49 -22.45
N VAL A 121 -6.19 7.44 -22.70
CA VAL A 121 -5.25 7.38 -23.82
C VAL A 121 -4.17 6.32 -23.59
N TRP A 122 -3.61 6.24 -22.38
CA TRP A 122 -2.61 5.22 -22.03
C TRP A 122 -3.19 3.80 -21.99
N GLY A 123 -4.45 3.64 -21.57
CA GLY A 123 -5.14 2.34 -21.60
C GLY A 123 -5.46 1.79 -23.00
N ARG A 124 -5.31 2.59 -24.06
CA ARG A 124 -5.50 2.16 -25.46
C ARG A 124 -4.20 1.72 -26.16
N ILE A 125 -3.04 1.91 -25.51
CA ILE A 125 -1.71 1.63 -26.09
C ILE A 125 -1.11 0.33 -25.49
N SER A 126 -1.90 -0.44 -24.71
CA SER A 126 -1.53 -1.80 -24.27
C SER A 126 -2.16 -2.88 -25.13
#